data_AF-A0A5E4YH41-F1
#
_entry.id   AF-A0A5E4YH41-F1
#
_cell.length_a   1.000
_cell.length_b   1.000
_cell.length_c   1.000
_cell.angle_alpha   90.00
_cell.angle_beta   90.00
_cell.angle_gamma   90.00
#
_symmetry.space_group_name_H-M   'P 1'
#
loop_
_entity.id
_entity.type
_entity.pdbx_description
1 polymer ?
#
loop_
_entity_poly.entity_id
_entity_poly.type
_entity_poly.pdbx_seq_one_letter_code
_entity_poly.pdbx_strand_id
1 'polypeptide(L)' 'MQNIEHHHQYNGYSIAPSAHQLSDGWFAANLLLVRGGPLDADPVSYNFYALDYFDNETQALGHATTWARDWVDNRG' A
#
# COMPACT_ATOMS: atom_id res chain seq x y z
N MET A 1 23.25 -3.95 8.50
CA MET A 1 22.00 -3.51 9.13
C MET A 1 20.91 -3.78 8.11
N GLN A 2 20.13 -4.84 8.28
CA GLN A 2 19.08 -5.17 7.31
C GLN A 2 17.90 -4.26 7.63
N ASN A 3 17.62 -3.29 6.75
CA ASN A 3 16.35 -2.59 6.71
C ASN A 3 15.31 -3.67 6.41
N ILE A 4 14.66 -4.18 7.46
CA ILE A 4 13.48 -5.00 7.30
C ILE A 4 12.42 -4.01 6.83
N GLU A 5 12.29 -3.83 5.52
CA GLU A 5 11.10 -3.19 4.98
C GLU A 5 9.96 -4.15 5.31
N HIS A 6 9.03 -3.71 6.16
CA HIS A 6 7.86 -4.47 6.56
C HIS A 6 6.90 -4.57 5.37
N HIS A 7 7.28 -5.28 4.31
CA HIS A 7 6.41 -5.62 3.21
C HIS A 7 5.43 -6.67 3.74
N HIS A 8 4.28 -6.19 4.19
CA HIS A 8 3.20 -7.04 4.67
C HIS A 8 2.64 -7.81 3.48
N GLN A 9 2.85 -9.13 3.45
CA GLN A 9 2.26 -9.99 2.44
C GLN A 9 0.84 -10.38 2.85
N TYR A 10 -0.10 -10.34 1.91
CA TYR A 10 -1.49 -10.70 2.11
C TYR A 10 -2.05 -11.35 0.83
N ASN A 11 -2.54 -12.58 0.93
CA ASN A 11 -3.15 -13.32 -0.19
C ASN A 11 -2.35 -13.32 -1.51
N GLY A 12 -1.01 -13.42 -1.41
CA GLY A 12 -0.10 -13.42 -2.57
C GLY A 12 0.26 -12.03 -3.11
N TYR A 13 -0.16 -10.97 -2.43
CA TYR A 13 0.22 -9.58 -2.71
C TYR A 13 1.17 -9.08 -1.64
N SER A 14 2.23 -8.37 -2.04
CA SER A 14 2.97 -7.47 -1.18
C SER A 14 2.19 -6.16 -1.07
N ILE A 15 1.90 -5.74 0.16
CA ILE A 15 1.24 -4.47 0.48
C ILE A 15 2.28 -3.49 1.02
N ALA A 16 2.40 -2.35 0.36
CA ALA A 16 3.27 -1.24 0.79
C ALA A 16 2.43 0.06 0.89
N PRO A 17 1.82 0.33 2.06
CA PRO A 17 1.14 1.59 2.32
C PRO A 17 2.18 2.69 2.55
N SER A 18 1.88 3.92 2.13
CA SER A 18 2.71 5.09 2.37
C SER A 18 1.84 6.32 2.61
N ALA A 19 2.32 7.22 3.45
CA ALA A 19 1.68 8.49 3.70
C ALA A 19 2.53 9.58 3.04
N HIS A 20 1.97 10.27 2.06
CA HIS A 20 2.64 11.38 1.40
C HIS A 20 2.21 12.68 2.04
N GLN A 21 3.13 13.35 2.75
CA GLN A 21 2.87 14.65 3.33
C GLN A 21 2.81 15.74 2.25
N LEU A 22 1.73 16.52 2.28
CA LEU A 22 1.46 17.64 1.40
C LEU A 22 1.94 18.96 2.03
N SER A 23 2.12 19.98 1.19
CA SER A 23 2.60 21.31 1.62
C SER A 23 1.66 22.03 2.59
N ASP A 24 0.39 21.63 2.65
CA ASP A 24 -0.64 22.16 3.55
C ASP A 24 -0.70 21.44 4.91
N GLY A 25 0.16 20.43 5.13
CA GLY A 25 0.23 19.65 6.35
C GLY A 25 -0.66 18.41 6.38
N TRP A 26 -1.44 18.16 5.31
CA TRP A 26 -2.22 16.93 5.18
C TRP A 26 -1.35 15.77 4.69
N PHE A 27 -1.82 14.55 4.91
CA PHE A 27 -1.19 13.31 4.47
C PHE A 27 -2.12 12.60 3.49
N ALA A 28 -1.67 12.42 2.25
CA ALA A 28 -2.35 11.58 1.28
C ALA A 28 -2.03 10.09 1.56
N ALA A 29 -3.07 9.27 1.65
CA ALA A 29 -2.93 7.83 1.76
C ALA A 29 -2.61 7.22 0.39
N ASN A 30 -1.38 6.75 0.22
CA ASN A 30 -0.91 6.12 -1.00
C ASN A 30 -0.67 4.62 -0.75
N LEU A 31 -0.77 3.83 -1.81
CA LEU A 31 -0.65 2.38 -1.72
C LEU A 31 0.01 1.80 -2.97
N LEU A 32 1.02 0.97 -2.76
CA LEU A 32 1.57 0.08 -3.77
C LEU A 32 1.22 -1.38 -3.42
N LEU A 33 0.59 -2.06 -4.37
CA LEU A 33 0.37 -3.51 -4.32
C LEU A 33 1.23 -4.17 -5.39
N VAL A 34 1.94 -5.24 -5.02
CA VAL A 34 2.70 -6.05 -5.97
C VAL A 34 2.29 -7.51 -5.84
N ARG A 35 1.72 -8.09 -6.89
CA ARG A 35 1.44 -9.52 -6.95
C ARG A 35 2.65 -10.25 -7.53
N GLY A 36 3.20 -11.18 -6.76
CA GLY A 36 4.19 -12.11 -7.29
C GLY A 36 3.53 -13.08 -8.27
N GLY A 37 4.07 -13.20 -9.48
CA GLY A 37 3.74 -14.27 -10.42
C GLY A 37 4.59 -15.52 -10.17
N PRO A 38 4.33 -16.64 -10.88
CA PRO A 38 5.31 -17.73 -10.98
C PRO A 38 6.66 -17.18 -11.47
N LEU A 39 7.75 -17.93 -11.22
CA LEU A 39 9.15 -17.50 -11.39
C LEU A 39 9.52 -16.86 -12.74
N ASP A 40 8.72 -17.07 -13.80
CA ASP A 40 8.91 -16.57 -15.16
C ASP A 40 7.92 -15.47 -15.59
N ALA A 41 6.99 -15.05 -14.73
CA ALA A 41 6.01 -14.00 -15.03
C ALA A 41 6.43 -12.67 -14.39
N ASP A 42 6.36 -11.59 -15.18
CA ASP A 42 6.56 -10.24 -14.66
C ASP A 42 5.60 -9.95 -13.49
N PRO A 43 6.09 -9.38 -12.38
CA PRO A 43 5.26 -9.03 -11.25
C PRO A 43 4.23 -7.96 -11.68
N VAL A 44 2.98 -8.16 -11.28
CA VAL A 44 1.91 -7.19 -11.56
C VAL A 44 1.85 -6.20 -10.40
N SER A 45 2.08 -4.93 -10.69
CA SER A 45 1.99 -3.86 -9.70
C SER A 45 0.78 -2.97 -9.94
N TYR A 46 0.17 -2.52 -8.84
CA TYR A 46 -0.92 -1.56 -8.82
C TYR A 46 -0.54 -0.41 -7.90
N ASN A 47 -0.53 0.80 -8.42
CA ASN A 47 -0.15 1.99 -7.69
C ASN A 47 -1.38 2.90 -7.55
N PHE A 48 -1.71 3.24 -6.32
CA PHE A 48 -2.82 4.09 -5.95
C PHE A 48 -2.28 5.31 -5.22
N TYR A 49 -2.68 6.48 -5.69
CA TYR A 49 -2.31 7.75 -5.11
C TYR A 49 -3.54 8.43 -4.55
N ALA A 50 -3.42 9.00 -3.35
CA ALA A 50 -4.45 9.75 -2.68
C ALA A 50 -5.80 9.02 -2.60
N LEU A 51 -5.79 7.81 -2.01
CA LEU A 51 -7.01 7.07 -1.68
C LEU A 51 -7.94 7.90 -0.81
N ASP A 52 -7.37 8.65 0.14
CA ASP A 52 -8.02 9.65 0.96
C ASP A 52 -6.95 10.59 1.57
N TYR A 53 -7.37 11.64 2.27
CA TYR A 53 -6.50 12.64 2.91
C TYR A 53 -6.76 12.70 4.42
N PHE A 54 -5.69 12.75 5.21
CA PHE A 54 -5.76 12.75 6.67
C PHE A 54 -4.90 13.88 7.26
N ASP A 55 -5.23 14.32 8.46
CA ASP A 55 -4.42 15.29 9.22
C ASP A 55 -3.22 14.64 9.92
N ASN A 56 -3.13 13.30 9.92
CA ASN A 56 -2.07 12.54 10.55
C ASN A 56 -1.59 11.35 9.69
N GLU A 57 -0.28 11.18 9.61
CA GLU A 57 0.42 10.09 8.93
C GLU A 57 -0.09 8.69 9.32
N THR A 58 -0.31 8.45 10.62
CA THR A 58 -0.75 7.15 11.13
C THR A 58 -2.15 6.78 10.61
N GLN A 59 -3.03 7.76 10.45
CA GLN A 59 -4.36 7.52 9.88
C GLN A 59 -4.27 7.21 8.40
N ALA A 60 -3.44 7.94 7.64
CA ALA A 60 -3.21 7.68 6.22
C ALA A 60 -2.65 6.26 5.99
N LEU A 61 -1.64 5.84 6.77
CA LEU A 61 -1.06 4.49 6.69
C LEU A 61 -2.08 3.41 7.09
N GLY A 62 -2.82 3.63 8.18
CA GLY A 62 -3.84 2.69 8.65
C GLY A 62 -4.95 2.51 7.61
N HIS A 63 -5.43 3.61 7.05
CA HIS A 63 -6.45 3.58 6.00
C HIS A 63 -5.97 2.84 4.74
N ALA A 64 -4.78 3.19 4.22
CA ALA A 64 -4.20 2.51 3.07
C ALA A 64 -4.03 1.00 3.30
N THR A 65 -3.66 0.59 4.53
CA THR A 65 -3.51 -0.83 4.90
C THR A 65 -4.85 -1.58 4.89
N THR A 66 -5.89 -1.01 5.50
CA THR A 66 -7.23 -1.62 5.51
C THR A 66 -7.80 -1.69 4.10
N TRP A 67 -7.74 -0.59 3.37
CA TRP A 67 -8.21 -0.51 1.99
C TRP A 67 -7.51 -1.54 1.09
N ALA A 68 -6.21 -1.74 1.27
CA ALA A 68 -5.44 -2.73 0.52
C ALA A 68 -5.97 -4.16 0.71
N ARG A 69 -6.30 -4.55 1.95
CA ARG A 69 -6.84 -5.89 2.23
C ARG A 69 -8.20 -6.06 1.59
N ASP A 70 -9.10 -5.08 1.75
CA ASP A 70 -10.43 -5.11 1.13
C ASP A 70 -10.33 -5.20 -0.41
N TRP A 71 -9.41 -4.45 -1.02
CA TRP A 71 -9.20 -4.49 -2.47
C TRP A 71 -8.71 -5.86 -2.95
N VAL A 72 -7.77 -6.48 -2.21
CA VAL A 72 -7.26 -7.82 -2.53
C VAL A 72 -8.35 -8.87 -2.37
N ASP A 73 -9.14 -8.79 -1.30
CA ASP A 73 -10.23 -9.74 -1.02
C ASP A 73 -11.37 -9.66 -2.06
N ASN A 74 -11.59 -8.49 -2.67
CA ASN A 74 -12.56 -8.34 -3.78
C ASN A 74 -11.99 -8.73 -5.17
N ARG A 75 -10.69 -8.99 -5.27
CA ARG A 75 -9.98 -9.35 -6.52
C ARG A 75 -9.73 -10.86 -6.68
N GLY A 76 -9.68 -11.60 -5.57
CA GLY A 76 -9.49 -13.06 -5.52
C GLY A 76 -10.79 -13.83 -5.66
#